data_AF-A0A0C2W3J4-F1
#
_entry.id   AF-A0A0C2W3J4-F1
#
_cell.length_a   1.000
_cell.length_b   1.000
_cell.length_c   1.000
_cell.angle_alpha   90.00
_cell.angle_beta   90.00
_cell.angle_gamma   90.00
#
_symmetry.space_group_name_H-M   'P 1'
#
loop_
_entity.id
_entity.type
_entity.pdbx_description
1 polymer ?
#
loop_
_entity_poly.entity_id
_entity_poly.type
_entity_poly.pdbx_seq_one_letter_code
_entity_poly.pdbx_strand_id
1 'polypeptide(L)'
;MPDWGLRSAKQEIKANLNQIHAHLVFDAQFQLFRRTVLELISWRTTHRVRPIVTQVSIDIQKQGRLVTEQPSTHPRRLAHVNILTKGLTDLDALRPGIRNQAEEDAAIQKDAEDFQAISNSQPVDEIELYDMLNPTPSPHKPPAYLRLSTCRDVRKYLLCQELASHPEIWVRHQGVHTLTPEGRLWSFVQLNERVGGKTLEFINLAKGFMNYIVVLRHKDQRDIAQPIEIPIQGNSCCNDDSPCQNLRTHFQAIWPEIRVLRAITISAGSDVLTETFDTGLFDVRSNDLCIYCD
;
A
#
# COMPACT_ATOMS: atom_id res chain seq x y z
N MET A 1 40.10 18.67 12.73
CA MET A 1 40.18 17.38 12.02
C MET A 1 38.77 17.01 11.55
N PRO A 2 38.55 16.72 10.27
CA PRO A 2 37.20 16.51 9.75
C PRO A 2 36.64 15.13 10.10
N ASP A 3 35.39 15.13 10.55
CA ASP A 3 34.59 14.07 11.21
C ASP A 3 34.15 12.91 10.28
N TRP A 4 34.99 12.51 9.33
CA TRP A 4 34.62 11.55 8.28
C TRP A 4 34.33 10.13 8.82
N GLY A 5 35.08 9.68 9.84
CA GLY A 5 34.89 8.35 10.43
C GLY A 5 33.58 8.20 11.22
N LEU A 6 33.12 9.26 11.88
CA LEU A 6 31.89 9.26 12.67
C LEU A 6 30.63 9.28 11.80
N ARG A 7 30.68 9.94 10.63
CA ARG A 7 29.59 9.91 9.64
C ARG A 7 29.41 8.51 9.06
N SER A 8 30.51 7.83 8.73
CA SER A 8 30.49 6.45 8.23
C SER A 8 29.90 5.47 9.26
N ALA A 9 30.34 5.55 10.53
CA ALA A 9 29.85 4.65 11.57
C ALA A 9 28.34 4.81 11.88
N LYS A 10 27.80 6.03 11.82
CA LYS A 10 26.36 6.28 12.01
C LYS A 10 25.53 5.71 10.85
N GLN A 11 26.03 5.81 9.62
CA GLN A 11 25.37 5.21 8.45
C GLN A 11 25.34 3.69 8.54
N GLU A 12 26.44 3.08 8.97
CA GLU A 12 26.53 1.63 9.19
C GLU A 12 25.55 1.14 10.26
N ILE A 13 25.47 1.84 11.40
CA ILE A 13 24.48 1.52 12.45
C ILE A 13 23.05 1.62 11.91
N LYS A 14 22.74 2.67 11.14
CA LYS A 14 21.41 2.83 10.52
C LYS A 14 21.10 1.68 9.55
N ALA A 15 22.07 1.27 8.72
CA ALA A 15 21.90 0.17 7.80
C ALA A 15 21.63 -1.15 8.55
N ASN A 16 22.39 -1.44 9.61
CA ASN A 16 22.19 -2.62 10.44
C ASN A 16 20.83 -2.62 11.16
N LEU A 17 20.39 -1.47 11.68
CA LEU A 17 19.04 -1.36 12.27
C LEU A 17 17.93 -1.66 11.25
N ASN A 18 18.07 -1.18 10.01
CA ASN A 18 17.12 -1.50 8.94
C ASN A 18 17.14 -2.98 8.59
N GLN A 19 18.32 -3.61 8.56
CA GLN A 19 18.46 -5.05 8.32
C GLN A 19 17.82 -5.89 9.41
N ILE A 20 18.02 -5.53 10.69
CA ILE A 20 17.36 -6.17 11.82
C ILE A 20 15.85 -6.09 11.65
N HIS A 21 15.32 -4.89 11.40
CA HIS A 21 13.89 -4.66 11.25
C HIS A 21 13.26 -5.52 10.13
N ALA A 22 13.96 -5.72 9.01
CA ALA A 22 13.46 -6.51 7.90
C ALA A 22 13.25 -8.01 8.23
N HIS A 23 13.86 -8.52 9.30
CA HIS A 23 13.76 -9.93 9.72
C HIS A 23 12.71 -10.14 10.83
N LEU A 24 12.17 -9.06 11.39
CA LEU A 24 11.22 -9.07 12.48
C LEU A 24 9.80 -8.82 11.96
N VAL A 25 8.83 -9.52 12.52
CA VAL A 25 7.39 -9.35 12.20
C VAL A 25 6.72 -8.43 13.21
N PHE A 26 7.12 -8.55 14.48
CA PHE A 26 6.69 -7.69 15.58
C PHE A 26 7.90 -6.88 16.03
N ASP A 27 7.67 -5.62 16.35
CA ASP A 27 8.75 -4.65 16.46
C ASP A 27 8.83 -3.96 17.83
N ALA A 28 8.01 -4.30 18.83
CA ALA A 28 8.03 -3.57 20.11
C ALA A 28 9.40 -3.68 20.80
N GLN A 29 9.95 -4.89 20.92
CA GLN A 29 11.29 -5.08 21.50
C GLN A 29 12.39 -4.46 20.63
N PHE A 30 12.22 -4.49 19.30
CA PHE A 30 13.16 -3.84 18.39
C PHE A 30 13.14 -2.31 18.49
N GLN A 31 11.97 -1.69 18.63
CA GLN A 31 11.86 -0.25 18.82
C GLN A 31 12.54 0.17 20.12
N LEU A 32 12.42 -0.63 21.19
CA LEU A 32 13.16 -0.42 22.42
C LEU A 32 14.67 -0.46 22.18
N PHE A 33 15.18 -1.54 21.55
CA PHE A 33 16.59 -1.67 21.19
C PHE A 33 17.10 -0.49 20.35
N ARG A 34 16.35 -0.13 19.29
CA ARG A 34 16.66 0.99 18.41
C ARG A 34 16.73 2.31 19.17
N ARG A 35 15.77 2.57 20.06
CA ARG A 35 15.74 3.79 20.86
C ARG A 35 16.97 3.89 21.76
N THR A 36 17.33 2.80 22.44
CA THR A 36 18.55 2.72 23.29
C THR A 36 19.82 2.97 22.48
N VAL A 37 19.92 2.38 21.28
CA VAL A 37 21.03 2.62 20.34
C VAL A 37 21.14 4.10 19.96
N LEU A 38 20.03 4.71 19.56
CA LEU A 38 20.00 6.13 19.15
C LEU A 38 20.33 7.07 20.30
N GLU A 39 19.84 6.77 21.50
CA GLU A 39 20.20 7.51 22.70
C GLU A 39 21.71 7.44 22.90
N LEU A 40 22.33 6.26 22.96
CA LEU A 40 23.78 6.12 23.17
C LEU A 40 24.63 6.83 22.10
N ILE A 41 24.21 6.79 20.83
CA ILE A 41 24.90 7.53 19.76
C ILE A 41 24.89 9.04 20.03
N SER A 42 23.83 9.59 20.61
CA SER A 42 23.75 11.01 20.99
C SER A 42 24.81 11.39 22.04
N TRP A 43 25.25 10.44 22.87
CA TRP A 43 26.32 10.58 23.86
C TRP A 43 27.73 10.36 23.29
N ARG A 44 27.90 10.38 21.96
CA ARG A 44 29.19 10.19 21.26
C ARG A 44 29.85 8.82 21.48
N THR A 45 29.11 7.79 21.90
CA THR A 45 29.62 6.41 22.07
C THR A 45 29.51 5.55 20.81
N THR A 46 29.34 6.18 19.64
CA THR A 46 29.13 5.53 18.32
C THR A 46 30.09 4.36 18.05
N HIS A 47 31.37 4.51 18.39
CA HIS A 47 32.40 3.48 18.14
C HIS A 47 32.21 2.21 19.00
N ARG A 48 31.60 2.32 20.18
CA ARG A 48 31.30 1.19 21.08
C ARG A 48 29.94 0.57 20.79
N VAL A 49 28.97 1.38 20.37
CA VAL A 49 27.62 0.93 20.00
C VAL A 49 27.64 0.13 18.70
N ARG A 50 28.43 0.59 17.71
CA ARG A 50 28.52 -0.05 16.39
C ARG A 50 28.73 -1.57 16.43
N PRO A 51 29.75 -2.13 17.10
CA PRO A 51 29.98 -3.58 17.09
C PRO A 51 28.80 -4.37 17.68
N ILE A 52 28.09 -3.83 18.67
CA ILE A 52 26.90 -4.49 19.26
C ILE A 52 25.78 -4.56 18.23
N VAL A 53 25.47 -3.45 17.56
CA VAL A 53 24.41 -3.41 16.54
C VAL A 53 24.76 -4.30 15.34
N THR A 54 26.02 -4.30 14.91
CA THR A 54 26.50 -5.19 13.85
C THR A 54 26.34 -6.66 14.24
N GLN A 55 26.70 -7.03 15.47
CA GLN A 55 26.57 -8.41 15.96
C GLN A 55 25.10 -8.85 16.05
N VAL A 56 24.22 -7.99 16.57
CA VAL A 56 22.76 -8.25 16.62
C VAL A 56 22.20 -8.45 15.21
N SER A 57 22.62 -7.64 14.24
CA SER A 57 22.21 -7.80 12.83
C SER A 57 22.64 -9.14 12.26
N ILE A 58 23.90 -9.53 12.45
CA ILE A 58 24.44 -10.83 11.99
C ILE A 58 23.69 -11.99 12.63
N ASP A 59 23.44 -11.95 13.93
CA ASP A 59 22.81 -13.05 14.65
C ASP A 59 21.34 -13.20 14.27
N ILE A 60 20.60 -12.10 14.06
CA ILE A 60 19.22 -12.14 13.54
C ILE A 60 19.19 -12.68 12.10
N GLN A 61 20.11 -12.26 11.24
CA GLN A 61 20.21 -12.78 9.88
C GLN A 61 20.45 -14.29 9.85
N LYS A 62 21.31 -14.80 10.76
CA LYS A 62 21.57 -16.24 10.87
C LYS A 62 20.35 -17.05 11.30
N GLN A 63 19.48 -16.49 12.15
CA GLN A 63 18.21 -17.15 12.50
C GLN A 63 17.24 -17.17 11.33
N GLY A 64 17.33 -16.18 10.45
CA GLY A 64 16.45 -16.01 9.32
C GLY A 64 15.10 -15.40 9.73
N ARG A 65 14.30 -15.04 8.72
CA ARG A 65 13.05 -14.32 8.94
C ARG A 65 11.99 -15.20 9.64
N LEU A 66 11.27 -14.63 10.58
CA LEU A 66 10.05 -15.25 11.14
C LEU A 66 8.92 -15.12 10.11
N VAL A 67 8.23 -16.23 9.80
CA VAL A 67 7.08 -16.27 8.89
C VAL A 67 5.88 -16.82 9.67
N THR A 68 4.93 -15.95 9.97
CA THR A 68 3.77 -16.27 10.81
C THR A 68 2.92 -17.42 10.27
N GLU A 69 2.84 -17.58 8.95
CA GLU A 69 2.12 -18.67 8.26
C GLU A 69 2.85 -20.01 8.28
N GLN A 70 4.14 -20.03 8.65
CA GLN A 70 4.95 -21.24 8.67
C GLN A 70 5.31 -21.61 10.11
N PRO A 71 4.60 -22.56 10.74
CA PRO A 71 4.88 -23.01 12.10
C PRO A 71 6.33 -23.45 12.33
N SER A 72 7.00 -23.96 11.28
CA SER A 72 8.41 -24.34 11.32
C SER A 72 9.36 -23.17 11.63
N THR A 73 8.94 -21.93 11.39
CA THR A 73 9.73 -20.73 11.67
C THR A 73 9.41 -20.10 13.04
N HIS A 74 8.33 -20.51 13.71
CA HIS A 74 7.90 -19.96 14.99
C HIS A 74 8.97 -20.06 16.11
N PRO A 75 9.78 -21.14 16.20
CA PRO A 75 10.87 -21.19 17.18
C PRO A 75 11.89 -20.04 17.02
N ARG A 76 12.00 -19.44 15.83
CA ARG A 76 12.89 -18.28 15.59
C ARG A 76 12.49 -17.06 16.40
N ARG A 77 11.21 -16.93 16.78
CA ARG A 77 10.75 -15.82 17.64
C ARG A 77 11.54 -15.78 18.94
N LEU A 78 11.66 -16.92 19.62
CA LEU A 78 12.41 -16.99 20.88
C LEU A 78 13.89 -16.67 20.67
N ALA A 79 14.47 -17.10 19.54
CA ALA A 79 15.83 -16.77 19.19
C ALA A 79 16.03 -15.26 18.97
N HIS A 80 15.12 -14.59 18.24
CA HIS A 80 15.15 -13.13 18.05
C HIS A 80 15.03 -12.38 19.37
N VAL A 81 14.11 -12.80 20.25
CA VAL A 81 13.95 -12.21 21.57
C VAL A 81 15.26 -12.29 22.37
N ASN A 82 15.88 -13.47 22.41
CA ASN A 82 17.13 -13.67 23.13
C ASN A 82 18.28 -12.82 22.56
N ILE A 83 18.35 -12.65 21.24
CA ILE A 83 19.37 -11.82 20.60
C ILE A 83 19.18 -10.34 20.96
N LEU A 84 17.95 -9.83 20.90
CA LEU A 84 17.66 -8.44 21.26
C LEU A 84 17.89 -8.17 22.76
N THR A 85 17.49 -9.09 23.64
CA THR A 85 17.75 -9.01 25.09
C THR A 85 19.25 -8.99 25.39
N LYS A 86 20.04 -9.84 24.70
CA LYS A 86 21.50 -9.80 24.80
C LYS A 86 22.05 -8.45 24.32
N GLY A 87 21.59 -7.96 23.18
CA GLY A 87 21.98 -6.64 22.66
C GLY A 87 21.68 -5.51 23.63
N LEU A 88 20.50 -5.51 24.26
CA LEU A 88 20.14 -4.53 25.31
C LEU A 88 21.03 -4.65 26.55
N THR A 89 21.39 -5.87 26.94
CA THR A 89 22.34 -6.12 28.05
C THR A 89 23.73 -5.56 27.72
N ASP A 90 24.23 -5.79 26.50
CA ASP A 90 25.52 -5.29 26.06
C ASP A 90 25.53 -3.75 25.97
N LEU A 91 24.42 -3.13 25.57
CA LEU A 91 24.27 -1.67 25.58
C LEU A 91 24.22 -1.09 27.00
N ASP A 92 23.56 -1.78 27.94
CA ASP A 92 23.53 -1.39 29.35
C ASP A 92 24.93 -1.47 29.99
N ALA A 93 25.74 -2.45 29.59
CA ALA A 93 27.15 -2.50 30.02
C ALA A 93 27.97 -1.28 29.53
N LEU A 94 27.56 -0.61 28.46
CA LEU A 94 28.18 0.65 28.02
C LEU A 94 27.74 1.85 28.89
N ARG A 95 26.51 1.82 29.40
CA ARG A 95 25.93 2.84 30.28
C ARG A 95 24.90 2.20 31.22
N PRO A 96 25.30 1.83 32.44
CA PRO A 96 24.41 1.15 33.38
C PRO A 96 23.17 1.99 33.69
N GLY A 97 22.00 1.34 33.68
CA GLY A 97 20.70 1.95 33.97
C GLY A 97 20.02 2.57 32.74
N ILE A 98 20.58 2.42 31.53
CA ILE A 98 19.86 2.78 30.31
C ILE A 98 18.79 1.75 29.95
N ARG A 99 18.98 0.50 30.40
CA ARG A 99 18.01 -0.58 30.24
C ARG A 99 17.00 -0.55 31.38
N ASN A 100 15.72 -0.47 31.02
CA ASN A 100 14.61 -0.66 31.96
C ASN A 100 14.01 -2.06 31.75
N GLN A 101 14.20 -2.96 32.73
CA GLN A 101 13.73 -4.34 32.64
C GLN A 101 12.21 -4.42 32.50
N ALA A 102 11.45 -3.59 33.22
CA ALA A 102 9.99 -3.61 33.16
C ALA A 102 9.46 -3.19 31.78
N GLU A 103 10.14 -2.24 31.13
CA GLU A 103 9.79 -1.83 29.77
C GLU A 103 10.15 -2.89 28.73
N GLU A 104 11.29 -3.58 28.91
CA GLU A 104 11.66 -4.71 28.07
C GLU A 104 10.66 -5.86 28.19
N ASP A 105 10.30 -6.24 29.41
CA ASP A 105 9.32 -7.30 29.67
C ASP A 105 7.96 -6.96 29.04
N ALA A 106 7.53 -5.69 29.15
CA ALA A 106 6.31 -5.21 28.51
C ALA A 106 6.39 -5.26 26.97
N ALA A 107 7.54 -4.92 26.38
CA ALA A 107 7.75 -5.00 24.94
C ALA A 107 7.76 -6.45 24.43
N ILE A 108 8.42 -7.36 25.15
CA ILE A 108 8.43 -8.80 24.84
C ILE A 108 7.02 -9.39 24.95
N GLN A 109 6.28 -9.00 25.99
CA GLN A 109 4.91 -9.44 26.22
C GLN A 109 3.98 -8.94 25.11
N LYS A 110 4.12 -7.67 24.70
CA LYS A 110 3.38 -7.12 23.56
C LYS A 110 3.65 -7.89 22.26
N ASP A 111 4.92 -8.15 21.95
CA ASP A 111 5.29 -8.96 20.78
C ASP A 111 4.78 -10.42 20.90
N ALA A 112 4.56 -10.93 22.13
CA ALA A 112 3.95 -12.25 22.36
C ALA A 112 2.44 -12.24 22.10
N GLU A 113 1.76 -11.21 22.60
CA GLU A 113 0.32 -11.00 22.41
C GLU A 113 -0.02 -10.79 20.94
N ASP A 114 0.76 -9.97 20.23
CA ASP A 114 0.57 -9.75 18.80
C ASP A 114 0.79 -11.05 18.00
N PHE A 115 1.78 -11.85 18.38
CA PHE A 115 2.01 -13.17 17.77
C PHE A 115 0.86 -14.15 18.04
N GLN A 116 0.39 -14.22 19.28
CA GLN A 116 -0.75 -15.07 19.65
C GLN A 116 -2.03 -14.61 18.97
N ALA A 117 -2.26 -13.29 18.86
CA ALA A 117 -3.40 -12.73 18.16
C ALA A 117 -3.39 -13.12 16.67
N ILE A 118 -2.22 -13.27 16.04
CA ILE A 118 -2.08 -13.81 14.67
C ILE A 118 -2.34 -15.31 14.63
N SER A 119 -1.77 -16.07 15.57
CA SER A 119 -1.96 -17.51 15.63
C SER A 119 -3.41 -17.92 15.92
N ASN A 120 -4.18 -17.06 16.61
CA ASN A 120 -5.56 -17.32 17.02
C ASN A 120 -6.61 -16.57 16.17
N SER A 121 -6.20 -15.71 15.24
CA SER A 121 -7.15 -15.03 14.35
C SER A 121 -7.67 -15.98 13.28
N GLN A 122 -9.00 -15.97 13.12
CA GLN A 122 -9.71 -16.49 11.94
C GLN A 122 -9.09 -15.95 10.64
N PRO A 123 -9.30 -16.63 9.49
CA PRO A 123 -8.74 -16.21 8.21
C PRO A 123 -8.98 -14.72 8.00
N VAL A 124 -7.88 -13.98 7.85
CA VAL A 124 -7.92 -12.56 7.47
C VAL A 124 -8.66 -12.53 6.13
N ASP A 125 -9.72 -11.73 6.05
CA ASP A 125 -10.49 -11.61 4.81
C ASP A 125 -9.51 -11.23 3.67
N GLU A 126 -9.28 -12.17 2.76
CA GLU A 126 -8.30 -11.99 1.70
C GLU A 126 -8.68 -10.77 0.86
N ILE A 127 -7.70 -9.88 0.66
CA ILE A 127 -7.85 -8.75 -0.24
C ILE A 127 -7.24 -9.13 -1.57
N GLU A 128 -8.00 -8.87 -2.63
CA GLU A 128 -7.53 -8.99 -4.01
C GLU A 128 -7.30 -7.60 -4.58
N LEU A 129 -6.10 -7.33 -5.09
CA LEU A 129 -5.71 -6.05 -5.69
C LEU A 129 -5.51 -6.19 -7.19
N TYR A 130 -6.20 -5.37 -7.98
CA TYR A 130 -5.99 -5.27 -9.42
C TYR A 130 -5.45 -3.89 -9.82
N ASP A 131 -4.54 -3.84 -10.80
CA ASP A 131 -4.15 -2.57 -11.44
C ASP A 131 -5.21 -2.23 -12.50
N MET A 132 -5.93 -1.13 -12.29
CA MET A 132 -7.00 -0.72 -13.21
C MET A 132 -6.47 -0.29 -14.58
N LEU A 133 -5.21 0.15 -14.65
CA LEU A 133 -4.57 0.56 -15.90
C LEU A 133 -3.94 -0.62 -16.65
N ASN A 134 -3.68 -1.72 -15.95
CA ASN A 134 -3.11 -2.94 -16.51
C ASN A 134 -3.87 -4.16 -15.95
N PRO A 135 -5.14 -4.36 -16.36
CA PRO A 135 -5.96 -5.42 -15.80
C PRO A 135 -5.39 -6.79 -16.16
N THR A 136 -4.73 -7.42 -15.18
CA THR A 136 -4.26 -8.81 -15.26
C THR A 136 -5.38 -9.77 -14.86
N PRO A 137 -5.43 -10.98 -15.44
CA PRO A 137 -6.42 -11.98 -15.05
C PRO A 137 -6.23 -12.46 -13.61
N SER A 138 -4.99 -12.39 -13.10
CA SER A 138 -4.67 -12.76 -11.72
C SER A 138 -4.54 -11.51 -10.85
N PRO A 139 -5.23 -11.43 -9.70
CA PRO A 139 -5.03 -10.37 -8.74
C PRO A 139 -3.68 -10.48 -8.05
N HIS A 140 -3.16 -9.34 -7.63
CA HIS A 140 -2.10 -9.29 -6.64
C HIS A 140 -2.70 -9.56 -5.26
N LYS A 141 -2.19 -10.59 -4.57
CA LYS A 141 -2.67 -10.98 -3.24
C LYS A 141 -1.62 -10.62 -2.19
N PRO A 142 -1.86 -9.59 -1.36
CA PRO A 142 -0.99 -9.29 -0.23
C PRO A 142 -0.88 -10.48 0.71
N PRO A 143 0.30 -10.74 1.28
CA PRO A 143 0.43 -11.77 2.31
C PRO A 143 -0.51 -11.51 3.50
N ALA A 144 -1.20 -12.56 3.97
CA ALA A 144 -2.19 -12.46 5.03
C ALA A 144 -1.65 -11.86 6.34
N TYR A 145 -0.38 -12.12 6.69
CA TYR A 145 0.27 -11.55 7.87
C TYR A 145 0.30 -10.02 7.92
N LEU A 146 0.20 -9.33 6.78
CA LEU A 146 0.24 -7.87 6.75
C LEU A 146 -1.03 -7.24 7.32
N ARG A 147 -2.12 -8.01 7.48
CA ARG A 147 -3.39 -7.56 8.07
C ARG A 147 -3.84 -6.20 7.53
N LEU A 148 -3.80 -6.07 6.21
CA LEU A 148 -4.22 -4.83 5.54
C LEU A 148 -5.71 -4.63 5.81
N SER A 149 -6.02 -3.73 6.73
CA SER A 149 -7.39 -3.56 7.24
C SER A 149 -8.03 -2.27 6.76
N THR A 150 -7.20 -1.29 6.41
CA THR A 150 -7.60 0.05 5.96
C THR A 150 -7.00 0.39 4.60
N CYS A 151 -7.61 1.36 3.90
CA CYS A 151 -7.07 1.93 2.66
C CYS A 151 -5.62 2.44 2.84
N ARG A 152 -5.33 3.06 3.98
CA ARG A 152 -3.96 3.50 4.33
C ARG A 152 -2.96 2.36 4.32
N ASP A 153 -3.31 1.20 4.88
CA ASP A 153 -2.44 0.03 4.93
C ASP A 153 -2.15 -0.48 3.52
N VAL A 154 -3.19 -0.58 2.69
CA VAL A 154 -3.08 -0.99 1.28
C VAL A 154 -2.19 -0.03 0.48
N ARG A 155 -2.38 1.29 0.64
CA ARG A 155 -1.53 2.29 -0.04
C ARG A 155 -0.07 2.16 0.38
N LYS A 156 0.20 2.01 1.67
CA LYS A 156 1.56 1.79 2.19
C LYS A 156 2.17 0.50 1.63
N TYR A 157 1.39 -0.56 1.54
CA TYR A 157 1.80 -1.82 0.93
C TYR A 157 2.19 -1.65 -0.54
N LEU A 158 1.33 -1.04 -1.36
CA LEU A 158 1.60 -0.78 -2.78
C LEU A 158 2.87 0.05 -3.00
N LEU A 159 3.10 1.06 -2.14
CA LEU A 159 4.34 1.86 -2.13
C LEU A 159 5.56 1.01 -1.80
N CYS A 160 5.51 0.20 -0.74
CA CYS A 160 6.62 -0.64 -0.31
C CYS A 160 6.95 -1.78 -1.28
N GLN A 161 5.98 -2.22 -2.08
CA GLN A 161 6.18 -3.23 -3.13
C GLN A 161 6.50 -2.62 -4.50
N GLU A 162 6.61 -1.29 -4.58
CA GLU A 162 6.89 -0.56 -5.83
C GLU A 162 5.85 -0.81 -6.94
N LEU A 163 4.63 -1.21 -6.54
CA LEU A 163 3.52 -1.45 -7.47
C LEU A 163 2.85 -0.14 -7.92
N ALA A 164 2.87 0.87 -7.05
CA ALA A 164 2.40 2.22 -7.36
C ALA A 164 3.10 3.25 -6.47
N SER A 165 3.49 4.38 -7.05
CA SER A 165 4.15 5.48 -6.33
C SER A 165 3.16 6.51 -5.78
N HIS A 166 1.97 6.64 -6.38
CA HIS A 166 0.88 7.45 -5.87
C HIS A 166 -0.45 6.69 -6.01
N PRO A 167 -0.68 5.62 -5.22
CA PRO A 167 -1.87 4.81 -5.35
C PRO A 167 -3.11 5.55 -4.85
N GLU A 168 -4.19 5.49 -5.62
CA GLU A 168 -5.57 5.67 -5.18
C GLU A 168 -6.33 4.34 -5.27
N ILE A 169 -7.20 4.07 -4.29
CA ILE A 169 -7.84 2.76 -4.11
C ILE A 169 -9.34 2.88 -4.36
N TRP A 170 -9.87 1.88 -5.06
CA TRP A 170 -11.27 1.72 -5.40
C TRP A 170 -11.76 0.36 -4.96
N VAL A 171 -13.02 0.27 -4.55
CA VAL A 171 -13.69 -1.01 -4.29
C VAL A 171 -14.49 -1.38 -5.53
N ARG A 172 -14.28 -2.59 -6.04
CA ARG A 172 -15.11 -3.18 -7.09
C ARG A 172 -16.33 -3.87 -6.47
N HIS A 173 -17.50 -3.48 -6.93
CA HIS A 173 -18.77 -4.12 -6.66
C HIS A 173 -19.27 -4.85 -7.92
N GLN A 174 -20.12 -5.85 -7.74
CA GLN A 174 -20.74 -6.63 -8.82
C GLN A 174 -22.25 -6.70 -8.60
N GLY A 175 -23.02 -6.79 -9.68
CA GLY A 175 -24.48 -6.91 -9.63
C GLY A 175 -25.20 -5.68 -9.05
N VAL A 176 -24.60 -4.49 -9.14
CA VAL A 176 -25.16 -3.25 -8.55
C VAL A 176 -26.19 -2.59 -9.46
N HIS A 177 -26.09 -2.81 -10.77
CA HIS A 177 -27.00 -2.24 -11.77
C HIS A 177 -27.31 -3.23 -12.89
N THR A 178 -28.28 -2.91 -13.74
CA THR A 178 -28.77 -3.79 -14.83
C THR A 178 -28.31 -3.39 -16.24
N LEU A 179 -27.47 -2.35 -16.37
CA LEU A 179 -26.99 -1.88 -17.66
C LEU A 179 -26.12 -2.92 -18.40
N THR A 180 -25.30 -3.67 -17.66
CA THR A 180 -24.43 -4.72 -18.18
C THR A 180 -24.74 -6.04 -17.48
N PRO A 181 -24.36 -7.20 -18.06
CA PRO A 181 -24.59 -8.50 -17.43
C PRO A 181 -23.88 -8.65 -16.07
N GLU A 182 -22.69 -8.06 -15.91
CA GLU A 182 -21.91 -8.17 -14.68
C GLU A 182 -22.29 -7.10 -13.63
N GLY A 183 -22.90 -6.00 -14.05
CA GLY A 183 -23.38 -4.94 -13.17
C GLY A 183 -22.27 -4.32 -12.30
N ARG A 184 -21.06 -4.13 -12.85
CA ARG A 184 -19.90 -3.66 -12.08
C ARG A 184 -19.98 -2.18 -11.75
N LEU A 185 -19.64 -1.84 -10.51
CA LEU A 185 -19.51 -0.46 -10.05
C LEU A 185 -18.23 -0.31 -9.23
N TRP A 186 -17.59 0.85 -9.30
CA TRP A 186 -16.42 1.18 -8.49
C TRP A 186 -16.69 2.35 -7.54
N SER A 187 -16.34 2.18 -6.27
CA SER A 187 -16.47 3.24 -5.25
C SER A 187 -15.09 3.68 -4.77
N PHE A 188 -14.84 4.99 -4.76
CA PHE A 188 -13.59 5.55 -4.26
C PHE A 188 -13.47 5.35 -2.74
N VAL A 189 -12.30 4.89 -2.27
CA VAL A 189 -12.10 4.52 -0.86
C VAL A 189 -11.39 5.63 -0.10
N GLN A 190 -12.00 6.09 0.98
CA GLN A 190 -11.38 7.08 1.86
C GLN A 190 -10.20 6.49 2.65
N LEU A 191 -9.21 7.31 3.00
CA LEU A 191 -7.92 6.84 3.56
C LEU A 191 -8.05 5.92 4.78
N ASN A 192 -9.03 6.18 5.66
CA ASN A 192 -9.22 5.44 6.90
C ASN A 192 -10.37 4.42 6.83
N GLU A 193 -10.98 4.26 5.65
CA GLU A 193 -12.06 3.29 5.46
C GLU A 193 -11.53 1.86 5.52
N ARG A 194 -12.35 0.95 6.06
CA ARG A 194 -12.03 -0.47 6.14
C ARG A 194 -12.17 -1.14 4.77
N VAL A 195 -11.24 -2.03 4.46
CA VAL A 195 -11.14 -2.70 3.15
C VAL A 195 -11.07 -4.22 3.23
N GLY A 196 -11.09 -4.82 4.43
CA GLY A 196 -11.12 -6.27 4.59
C GLY A 196 -12.33 -6.89 3.86
N GLY A 197 -12.08 -7.98 3.13
CA GLY A 197 -13.10 -8.74 2.40
C GLY A 197 -13.65 -8.06 1.15
N LYS A 198 -13.10 -6.91 0.78
CA LYS A 198 -13.47 -6.20 -0.45
C LYS A 198 -12.51 -6.58 -1.59
N THR A 199 -13.04 -6.66 -2.80
CA THR A 199 -12.20 -6.67 -4.00
C THR A 199 -11.77 -5.26 -4.33
N LEU A 200 -10.47 -5.02 -4.39
CA LEU A 200 -9.90 -3.70 -4.54
C LEU A 200 -9.22 -3.55 -5.90
N GLU A 201 -9.28 -2.34 -6.45
CA GLU A 201 -8.51 -1.93 -7.60
C GLU A 201 -7.73 -0.67 -7.27
N PHE A 202 -6.60 -0.45 -7.90
CA PHE A 202 -5.80 0.75 -7.69
C PHE A 202 -5.42 1.43 -9.00
N ILE A 203 -5.21 2.74 -8.88
CA ILE A 203 -4.70 3.61 -9.95
C ILE A 203 -3.42 4.25 -9.44
N ASN A 204 -2.35 4.23 -10.24
CA ASN A 204 -1.14 4.98 -9.93
C ASN A 204 -1.20 6.38 -10.56
N LEU A 205 -1.49 7.40 -9.75
CA LEU A 205 -1.63 8.79 -10.21
C LEU A 205 -0.34 9.38 -10.79
N ALA A 206 0.83 8.81 -10.49
CA ALA A 206 2.09 9.25 -11.10
C ALA A 206 2.11 9.12 -12.64
N LYS A 207 1.13 8.44 -13.22
CA LYS A 207 0.89 8.36 -14.67
C LYS A 207 0.17 9.60 -15.24
N GLY A 208 -0.10 10.63 -14.45
CA GLY A 208 -0.56 11.94 -14.93
C GLY A 208 -2.03 12.26 -14.66
N PHE A 209 -2.74 11.48 -13.84
CA PHE A 209 -4.15 11.74 -13.54
C PHE A 209 -4.29 12.80 -12.44
N MET A 210 -4.82 13.97 -12.79
CA MET A 210 -5.13 15.05 -11.82
C MET A 210 -6.61 15.04 -11.43
N ASN A 211 -7.49 15.25 -12.42
CA ASN A 211 -8.94 15.13 -12.28
C ASN A 211 -9.39 13.99 -13.17
N TYR A 212 -9.99 12.94 -12.61
CA TYR A 212 -10.40 11.79 -13.40
C TYR A 212 -11.69 11.19 -12.87
N ILE A 213 -12.32 10.40 -13.73
CA ILE A 213 -13.41 9.49 -13.38
C ILE A 213 -13.02 8.07 -13.76
N VAL A 214 -13.66 7.08 -13.17
CA VAL A 214 -13.57 5.69 -13.63
C VAL A 214 -14.76 5.41 -14.54
N VAL A 215 -14.49 5.04 -15.77
CA VAL A 215 -15.50 4.73 -16.77
C VAL A 215 -15.64 3.22 -16.87
N LEU A 216 -16.89 2.73 -16.89
CA LEU A 216 -17.18 1.35 -17.21
C LEU A 216 -17.25 1.20 -18.73
N ARG A 217 -16.25 0.57 -19.35
CA ARG A 217 -16.29 0.23 -20.78
C ARG A 217 -16.84 -1.18 -20.95
N HIS A 218 -18.01 -1.29 -21.58
CA HIS A 218 -18.65 -2.55 -21.91
C HIS A 218 -18.34 -2.94 -23.37
N LYS A 219 -17.66 -4.07 -23.56
CA LYS A 219 -17.32 -4.64 -24.87
C LYS A 219 -17.34 -6.17 -24.79
N ASP A 220 -17.89 -6.84 -25.81
CA ASP A 220 -17.91 -8.30 -25.90
C ASP A 220 -18.45 -9.01 -24.64
N GLN A 221 -19.53 -8.48 -24.06
CA GLN A 221 -20.14 -8.97 -22.81
C GLN A 221 -19.21 -8.86 -21.57
N ARG A 222 -18.16 -8.03 -21.63
CA ARG A 222 -17.22 -7.82 -20.53
C ARG A 222 -17.18 -6.37 -20.09
N ASP A 223 -17.05 -6.21 -18.78
CA ASP A 223 -16.98 -4.93 -18.10
C ASP A 223 -15.53 -4.61 -17.71
N ILE A 224 -14.98 -3.54 -18.30
CA ILE A 224 -13.60 -3.10 -18.08
C ILE A 224 -13.64 -1.71 -17.45
N ALA A 225 -13.10 -1.56 -16.24
CA ALA A 225 -12.88 -0.23 -15.68
C ALA A 225 -11.72 0.46 -16.39
N GLN A 226 -11.91 1.73 -16.71
CA GLN A 226 -10.89 2.56 -17.30
C GLN A 226 -10.91 3.95 -16.65
N PRO A 227 -9.84 4.38 -15.98
CA PRO A 227 -9.73 5.75 -15.51
C PRO A 227 -9.48 6.69 -16.69
N ILE A 228 -10.27 7.76 -16.78
CA ILE A 228 -10.21 8.77 -17.83
C ILE A 228 -10.10 10.14 -17.18
N GLU A 229 -9.13 10.93 -17.64
CA GLU A 229 -8.97 12.31 -17.19
C GLU A 229 -10.14 13.16 -17.66
N ILE A 230 -10.66 14.00 -16.78
CA ILE A 230 -11.81 14.87 -17.04
C ILE A 230 -11.36 16.34 -16.93
N PRO A 231 -11.65 17.19 -17.94
CA PRO A 231 -11.28 18.60 -17.88
C PRO A 231 -12.14 19.33 -16.86
N ILE A 232 -11.58 20.40 -16.28
CA ILE A 232 -12.35 21.35 -15.47
C ILE A 232 -13.38 22.02 -16.37
N GLN A 233 -14.57 22.26 -15.83
CA GLN A 233 -15.65 22.96 -16.53
C GLN A 233 -15.15 24.24 -17.21
N GLY A 234 -15.45 24.36 -18.51
CA GLY A 234 -15.03 25.49 -19.36
C GLY A 234 -13.67 25.32 -20.04
N ASN A 235 -12.88 24.30 -19.68
CA ASN A 235 -11.67 23.93 -20.42
C ASN A 235 -12.00 22.92 -21.52
N SER A 236 -11.33 23.02 -22.66
CA SER A 236 -11.38 21.99 -23.69
C SER A 236 -10.70 20.70 -23.21
N CYS A 237 -11.30 19.55 -23.52
CA CYS A 237 -10.55 18.29 -23.53
C CYS A 237 -9.86 18.09 -24.89
N CYS A 238 -8.76 17.33 -24.89
CA CYS A 238 -7.90 17.10 -26.06
C CYS A 238 -7.15 18.38 -26.52
N ASN A 239 -6.14 18.24 -27.40
CA ASN A 239 -5.28 19.35 -27.85
C ASN A 239 -6.07 20.57 -28.36
N ASP A 240 -5.53 21.77 -28.12
CA ASP A 240 -6.15 23.06 -28.48
C ASP A 240 -6.51 23.19 -29.97
N ASP A 241 -5.82 22.46 -30.85
CA ASP A 241 -6.05 22.49 -32.31
C ASP A 241 -7.33 21.76 -32.76
N SER A 242 -7.88 20.86 -31.92
CA SER A 242 -9.12 20.11 -32.22
C SER A 242 -9.81 19.71 -30.92
N PRO A 243 -10.38 20.68 -30.17
CA PRO A 243 -10.99 20.41 -28.88
C PRO A 243 -12.17 19.46 -29.04
N CYS A 244 -12.18 18.42 -28.21
CA CYS A 244 -13.26 17.47 -28.15
C CYS A 244 -14.49 18.19 -27.54
N GLN A 245 -15.53 18.44 -28.34
CA GLN A 245 -16.72 19.18 -27.88
C GLN A 245 -17.71 18.35 -27.04
N ASN A 246 -17.67 17.02 -27.17
CA ASN A 246 -18.59 16.11 -26.49
C ASN A 246 -17.94 14.76 -26.18
N LEU A 247 -18.64 13.95 -25.38
CA LEU A 247 -18.24 12.60 -24.99
C LEU A 247 -17.89 11.71 -26.19
N ARG A 248 -18.69 11.73 -27.27
CA ARG A 248 -18.41 10.93 -28.48
C ARG A 248 -17.04 11.26 -29.08
N THR A 249 -16.77 12.54 -29.32
CA THR A 249 -15.49 12.95 -29.95
C THR A 249 -14.32 12.70 -29.02
N HIS A 250 -14.50 12.90 -27.71
CA HIS A 250 -13.48 12.58 -26.70
C HIS A 250 -13.11 11.09 -26.72
N PHE A 251 -14.09 10.19 -26.59
CA PHE A 251 -13.82 8.76 -26.56
C PHE A 251 -13.30 8.22 -27.89
N GLN A 252 -13.74 8.77 -29.01
CA GLN A 252 -13.18 8.41 -30.32
C GLN A 252 -11.71 8.85 -30.46
N ALA A 253 -11.32 9.96 -29.82
CA ALA A 253 -9.93 10.41 -29.82
C ALA A 253 -9.02 9.52 -28.96
N ILE A 254 -9.48 9.11 -27.77
CA ILE A 254 -8.67 8.25 -26.88
C ILE A 254 -8.72 6.76 -27.27
N TRP A 255 -9.76 6.32 -27.98
CA TRP A 255 -9.91 4.95 -28.48
C TRP A 255 -10.20 4.96 -30.00
N PRO A 256 -9.21 5.32 -30.84
CA PRO A 256 -9.43 5.49 -32.28
C PRO A 256 -9.89 4.22 -33.00
N GLU A 257 -9.53 3.05 -32.49
CA GLU A 257 -9.89 1.74 -33.06
C GLU A 257 -11.22 1.19 -32.55
N ILE A 258 -11.86 1.86 -31.58
CA ILE A 258 -13.09 1.39 -30.94
C ILE A 258 -14.24 2.29 -31.37
N ARG A 259 -15.34 1.68 -31.79
CA ARG A 259 -16.56 2.43 -32.10
C ARG A 259 -17.41 2.58 -30.85
N VAL A 260 -17.64 3.83 -30.43
CA VAL A 260 -18.52 4.16 -29.32
C VAL A 260 -19.97 4.21 -29.79
N LEU A 261 -20.81 3.33 -29.24
CA LEU A 261 -22.22 3.25 -29.59
C LEU A 261 -23.09 4.15 -28.71
N ARG A 262 -22.90 4.08 -27.39
CA ARG A 262 -23.72 4.76 -26.37
C ARG A 262 -22.88 5.13 -25.15
N ALA A 263 -23.30 6.17 -24.45
CA ALA A 263 -22.73 6.54 -23.15
C ALA A 263 -23.89 6.79 -22.19
N ILE A 264 -24.05 5.94 -21.17
CA ILE A 264 -25.19 5.97 -20.27
C ILE A 264 -24.71 6.29 -18.85
N THR A 265 -25.40 7.20 -18.17
CA THR A 265 -25.14 7.42 -16.74
C THR A 265 -25.66 6.24 -15.91
N ILE A 266 -24.88 5.73 -14.97
CA ILE A 266 -25.25 4.53 -14.21
C ILE A 266 -26.42 4.82 -13.26
N SER A 267 -26.40 5.99 -12.64
CA SER A 267 -27.37 6.45 -11.64
C SER A 267 -28.74 6.79 -12.25
N ALA A 268 -28.75 7.52 -13.36
CA ALA A 268 -29.97 8.04 -13.99
C ALA A 268 -30.43 7.24 -15.21
N GLY A 269 -29.57 6.42 -15.81
CA GLY A 269 -29.88 5.67 -17.03
C GLY A 269 -30.02 6.56 -18.27
N SER A 270 -29.53 7.81 -18.22
CA SER A 270 -29.64 8.78 -19.31
C SER A 270 -28.52 8.60 -20.31
N ASP A 271 -28.83 8.67 -21.61
CA ASP A 271 -27.80 8.71 -22.65
C ASP A 271 -27.20 10.11 -22.73
N VAL A 272 -25.90 10.21 -22.49
CA VAL A 272 -25.13 11.46 -22.41
C VAL A 272 -24.08 11.55 -23.51
N LEU A 273 -24.11 10.69 -24.53
CA LEU A 273 -23.05 10.61 -25.54
C LEU A 273 -22.75 11.93 -26.28
N THR A 274 -23.73 12.82 -26.38
CA THR A 274 -23.61 14.14 -27.02
C THR A 274 -23.33 15.29 -26.06
N GLU A 275 -23.32 15.02 -24.75
CA GLU A 275 -23.08 16.04 -23.72
C GLU A 275 -21.60 16.42 -23.64
N THR A 276 -21.34 17.60 -23.08
CA THR A 276 -19.98 18.10 -22.84
C THR A 276 -19.29 17.24 -21.78
N PHE A 277 -18.06 16.81 -22.07
CA PHE A 277 -17.28 16.00 -21.15
C PHE A 277 -16.43 16.89 -20.23
N ASP A 278 -16.93 17.20 -19.04
CA ASP A 278 -16.23 17.99 -18.02
C ASP A 278 -16.71 17.73 -16.58
N THR A 279 -16.09 18.40 -15.61
CA THR A 279 -16.47 18.31 -14.18
C THR A 279 -17.86 18.87 -13.86
N GLY A 280 -18.57 19.49 -14.81
CA GLY A 280 -19.97 19.88 -14.64
C GLY A 280 -20.93 18.72 -14.89
N LEU A 281 -20.54 17.76 -15.73
CA LEU A 281 -21.32 16.55 -16.00
C LEU A 281 -21.00 15.41 -15.03
N PHE A 282 -19.74 15.24 -14.62
CA PHE A 282 -19.34 14.18 -13.71
C PHE A 282 -18.50 14.68 -12.52
N ASP A 283 -18.77 14.14 -11.34
CA ASP A 283 -17.96 14.40 -10.15
C ASP A 283 -16.58 13.75 -10.28
N VAL A 284 -15.55 14.43 -9.81
CA VAL A 284 -14.18 13.86 -9.76
C VAL A 284 -14.17 12.64 -8.84
N ARG A 285 -13.48 11.57 -9.26
CA ARG A 285 -13.47 10.26 -8.57
C ARG A 285 -14.86 9.63 -8.44
N SER A 286 -15.70 9.82 -9.46
CA SER A 286 -16.94 9.06 -9.65
C SER A 286 -16.76 7.88 -10.60
N ASN A 287 -17.73 6.97 -10.57
CA ASN A 287 -17.94 5.92 -11.57
C ASN A 287 -19.41 5.92 -11.99
N ASP A 288 -19.85 6.99 -12.63
CA ASP A 288 -21.24 7.14 -13.06
C ASP A 288 -21.41 7.07 -14.59
N LEU A 289 -20.43 6.52 -15.32
CA LEU A 289 -20.46 6.49 -16.78
C LEU A 289 -20.19 5.07 -17.30
N CYS A 290 -21.15 4.53 -18.06
CA CYS A 290 -21.05 3.28 -18.78
C CYS A 290 -21.01 3.53 -20.29
N ILE A 291 -19.94 3.11 -20.96
CA ILE A 291 -19.75 3.25 -22.41
C ILE A 291 -19.93 1.90 -23.09
N TYR A 292 -20.81 1.85 -24.08
CA TYR A 292 -21.00 0.66 -24.92
C TYR A 292 -20.15 0.78 -26.18
N CYS A 293 -19.36 -0.24 -26.43
CA CYS A 293 -18.43 -0.31 -27.57
C CYS A 293 -18.70 -1.54 -28.43
N ASP A 294 -18.44 -1.41 -29.74
CA ASP A 294 -18.22 -2.54 -30.65
C ASP A 294 -16.76 -3.03 -30.59
#